data_AF-A0A0P6XRL6-F1
#
_entry.id   AF-A0A0P6XRL6-F1
#
_cell.length_a   1.000
_cell.length_b   1.000
_cell.length_c   1.000
_cell.angle_alpha   90.00
_cell.angle_beta   90.00
_cell.angle_gamma   90.00
#
_symmetry.space_group_name_H-M   'P 1'
#
loop_
_entity.id
_entity.type
_entity.pdbx_description
1 polymer ?
#
loop_
_entity_poly.entity_id
_entity_poly.type
_entity_poly.pdbx_seq_one_letter_code
_entity_poly.pdbx_strand_id
1 'polypeptide(L)'
;MTESPLSRLRKEIIHQKTAHLDAPSHCPLCIRAYEQFQYYEAFVTQRSIEALQGNPQVVEYPHQKALDKTIEQLGASPAPEDARFYRLLQNAKQRLDLILALIQELNQESNQ
;
A
#
# COMPACT_ATOMS: atom_id res chain seq x y z
N MET A 1 -6.55 25.93 10.31
CA MET A 1 -5.16 25.44 10.44
C MET A 1 -5.03 24.22 9.56
N THR A 2 -4.19 24.26 8.54
CA THR A 2 -3.90 23.11 7.66
C THR A 2 -3.13 22.07 8.48
N GLU A 3 -3.59 20.82 8.45
CA GLU A 3 -2.92 19.71 9.12
C GLU A 3 -1.57 19.41 8.44
N SER A 4 -0.49 19.23 9.20
CA SER A 4 0.84 18.96 8.63
C SER A 4 0.91 17.56 7.97
N PRO A 5 1.75 17.37 6.94
CA PRO A 5 1.92 16.07 6.28
C PRO A 5 2.32 14.96 7.25
N LEU A 6 3.11 15.28 8.29
CA LEU A 6 3.52 14.32 9.32
C LEU A 6 2.32 13.84 10.16
N SER A 7 1.40 14.75 10.49
CA SER A 7 0.17 14.41 11.22
C SER A 7 -0.75 13.54 10.37
N ARG A 8 -0.91 13.88 9.09
CA ARG A 8 -1.66 13.06 8.11
C ARG A 8 -1.05 11.65 7.98
N LEU A 9 0.28 11.55 7.82
CA LEU A 9 0.99 10.28 7.73
C LEU A 9 0.73 9.39 8.96
N ARG A 10 0.83 9.96 10.17
CA ARG A 10 0.57 9.21 11.41
C ARG A 10 -0.85 8.67 11.47
N LYS A 11 -1.85 9.46 11.07
CA LYS A 11 -3.25 9.03 11.02
C LYS A 11 -3.44 7.88 10.03
N GLU A 12 -2.89 7.99 8.82
CA GLU A 12 -3.03 6.95 7.81
C GLU A 12 -2.34 5.64 8.19
N ILE A 13 -1.18 5.69 8.85
CA ILE A 13 -0.51 4.49 9.38
C ILE A 13 -1.38 3.79 10.43
N ILE A 14 -2.03 4.56 11.32
CA ILE A 14 -2.95 3.99 12.33
C ILE A 14 -4.14 3.32 11.65
N HIS A 15 -4.77 3.99 10.68
CA HIS A 15 -5.86 3.41 9.91
C HIS A 15 -5.44 2.13 9.18
N GLN A 16 -4.27 2.11 8.55
CA GLN A 16 -3.78 0.93 7.83
C GLN A 16 -3.56 -0.27 8.76
N LYS A 17 -2.98 -0.07 9.95
CA LYS A 17 -2.79 -1.15 10.93
C LYS A 17 -4.08 -1.81 11.37
N THR A 18 -5.20 -1.08 11.32
CA THR A 18 -6.53 -1.60 11.66
C THR A 18 -7.27 -2.23 10.48
N ALA A 19 -6.79 -2.02 9.25
CA ALA A 19 -7.45 -2.47 8.02
C ALA A 19 -6.76 -3.71 7.44
N HIS A 20 -6.80 -4.82 8.19
CA HIS A 20 -6.21 -6.09 7.79
C HIS A 20 -6.92 -6.68 6.56
N LEU A 21 -6.13 -7.22 5.63
CA LEU A 21 -6.62 -8.01 4.51
C LEU A 21 -6.44 -9.49 4.85
N ASP A 22 -7.54 -10.23 4.98
CA ASP A 22 -7.48 -11.65 5.29
C ASP A 22 -6.86 -12.45 4.13
N ALA A 23 -6.05 -13.45 4.49
CA ALA A 23 -5.42 -14.33 3.52
C ALA A 23 -6.48 -15.14 2.74
N PRO A 24 -6.45 -15.16 1.40
CA PRO A 24 -7.36 -15.98 0.61
C PRO A 24 -7.00 -17.46 0.73
N SER A 25 -8.00 -18.33 0.82
CA SER A 25 -7.81 -19.77 1.10
C SER A 25 -7.96 -20.70 -0.10
N HIS A 26 -8.68 -20.31 -1.16
CA HIS A 26 -9.07 -21.23 -2.25
C HIS A 26 -8.86 -20.69 -3.67
N CYS A 27 -8.16 -19.57 -3.82
CA CYS A 27 -7.96 -18.92 -5.12
C CYS A 27 -6.45 -18.71 -5.39
N PRO A 28 -5.82 -19.49 -6.29
CA PRO A 28 -4.38 -19.41 -6.55
C PRO A 28 -3.92 -18.02 -7.02
N LEU A 29 -4.72 -17.34 -7.84
CA LEU A 29 -4.41 -15.98 -8.29
C LEU A 29 -4.51 -14.97 -7.14
N CYS A 30 -5.50 -15.13 -6.27
CA CYS A 30 -5.68 -14.32 -5.07
C CYS A 30 -4.52 -14.51 -4.10
N ILE A 31 -4.09 -15.76 -3.88
CA ILE A 31 -2.93 -16.10 -3.03
C ILE A 31 -1.69 -15.40 -3.56
N ARG A 32 -1.41 -15.53 -4.87
CA ARG A 32 -0.28 -14.86 -5.50
C ARG A 32 -0.35 -13.34 -5.37
N ALA A 33 -1.53 -12.75 -5.59
CA ALA A 33 -1.74 -11.32 -5.44
C ALA A 33 -1.54 -10.86 -3.99
N TYR A 34 -2.03 -11.64 -3.02
CA TYR A 34 -1.85 -11.42 -1.59
C TYR A 34 -0.37 -11.45 -1.18
N GLU A 35 0.38 -12.47 -1.63
CA GLU A 35 1.81 -12.58 -1.35
C GLU A 35 2.60 -11.37 -1.91
N GLN A 36 2.32 -10.98 -3.16
CA GLN A 36 2.95 -9.79 -3.74
C GLN A 36 2.58 -8.51 -2.99
N PHE A 37 1.35 -8.41 -2.52
CA PHE A 37 0.88 -7.30 -1.72
C PHE A 37 1.53 -7.24 -0.35
N GLN A 38 1.79 -8.39 0.30
CA GLN A 38 2.51 -8.46 1.58
C GLN A 38 3.92 -7.86 1.46
N TYR A 39 4.64 -8.14 0.36
CA TYR A 39 5.94 -7.50 0.10
C TYR A 39 5.82 -5.98 -0.06
N TYR A 40 4.76 -5.52 -0.72
CA TYR A 40 4.51 -4.08 -0.87
C TYR A 40 4.16 -3.42 0.47
N GLU A 41 3.32 -4.05 1.28
CA GLU A 41 2.98 -3.57 2.63
C GLU A 41 4.22 -3.49 3.53
N ALA A 42 5.08 -4.50 3.50
CA ALA A 42 6.35 -4.49 4.23
C ALA A 42 7.26 -3.34 3.76
N PHE A 43 7.35 -3.11 2.44
CA PHE A 43 8.09 -1.99 1.86
C PHE A 43 7.56 -0.64 2.34
N VAL A 44 6.25 -0.39 2.23
CA VAL A 44 5.62 0.86 2.65
C VAL A 44 5.75 1.06 4.16
N THR A 45 5.65 -0.01 4.95
CA THR A 45 5.89 0.02 6.40
C THR A 45 7.30 0.49 6.72
N GLN A 46 8.31 -0.07 6.04
CA GLN A 46 9.71 0.33 6.25
C GLN A 46 9.94 1.80 5.88
N ARG A 47 9.42 2.25 4.72
CA ARG A 47 9.49 3.67 4.31
C ARG A 47 8.80 4.60 5.30
N SER A 48 7.66 4.17 5.85
CA SER A 48 6.92 4.92 6.87
C SER A 48 7.72 5.10 8.16
N ILE A 49 8.41 4.04 8.60
CA ILE A 49 9.28 4.11 9.79
C ILE A 49 10.41 5.12 9.57
N GLU A 50 11.09 5.07 8.42
CA GLU A 50 12.18 5.98 8.09
C GLU A 50 11.70 7.44 8.01
N ALA A 51 10.55 7.69 7.39
CA ALA A 51 9.93 9.01 7.34
C ALA A 51 9.58 9.54 8.74
N LEU A 52 9.02 8.69 9.61
CA LEU A 52 8.72 9.06 10.99
C LEU A 52 9.98 9.31 11.85
N GLN A 53 11.12 8.74 11.47
CA GLN A 53 12.44 9.00 12.07
C GLN A 53 13.12 10.27 11.53
N GLY A 54 12.48 10.99 10.61
CA GLY A 54 13.01 12.22 10.01
C GLY A 54 13.87 11.99 8.77
N ASN A 55 13.86 10.78 8.20
CA ASN A 55 14.59 10.44 6.97
C ASN A 55 13.60 10.04 5.85
N PRO A 56 12.72 10.94 5.38
CA PRO A 56 11.73 10.60 4.34
C PRO A 56 12.43 10.37 3.00
N GLN A 57 12.77 9.13 2.68
CA GLN A 57 13.34 8.78 1.38
C GLN A 57 12.25 8.38 0.39
N VAL A 58 12.25 9.04 -0.77
CA VAL A 58 11.39 8.68 -1.90
C VAL A 58 12.12 7.65 -2.74
N VAL A 59 11.73 6.38 -2.59
CA VAL A 59 12.24 5.25 -3.36
C VAL A 59 11.05 4.54 -3.99
N GLU A 60 11.17 4.19 -5.28
CA GLU A 60 10.13 3.42 -5.96
C GLU A 60 10.15 1.95 -5.53
N TYR A 61 8.98 1.34 -5.41
CA TYR A 61 8.89 -0.10 -5.13
C TYR A 61 9.40 -0.90 -6.35
N PRO A 62 10.46 -1.72 -6.22
CA PRO A 62 11.11 -2.37 -7.37
C PRO A 62 10.21 -3.36 -8.12
N HIS A 63 9.16 -3.87 -7.47
CA HIS A 63 8.24 -4.84 -8.04
C HIS A 63 6.85 -4.24 -8.35
N GLN A 64 6.73 -2.92 -8.44
CA GLN A 64 5.48 -2.21 -8.71
C GLN A 64 4.74 -2.79 -9.93
N LYS A 65 5.44 -2.90 -11.08
CA LYS A 65 4.86 -3.44 -12.32
C LYS A 65 4.36 -4.88 -12.19
N ALA A 66 5.04 -5.71 -11.39
CA ALA A 66 4.64 -7.09 -11.17
C ALA A 66 3.37 -7.17 -10.32
N LEU A 67 3.29 -6.35 -9.27
CA LEU A 67 2.11 -6.23 -8.42
C LEU A 67 0.90 -5.73 -9.23
N ASP A 68 1.07 -4.63 -9.97
CA ASP A 68 -0.01 -4.03 -10.76
C ASP A 68 -0.55 -5.02 -11.79
N LYS A 69 0.34 -5.73 -12.51
CA LYS A 69 -0.06 -6.77 -13.45
C LYS A 69 -0.86 -7.89 -12.80
N THR A 70 -0.47 -8.35 -11.61
CA THR A 70 -1.20 -9.42 -10.90
C THR A 70 -2.58 -8.93 -10.44
N ILE A 71 -2.67 -7.69 -9.98
CA ILE A 71 -3.94 -7.06 -9.59
C ILE A 71 -4.87 -6.89 -10.80
N GLU A 72 -4.34 -6.44 -11.94
CA GLU A 72 -5.10 -6.34 -13.19
C GLU A 72 -5.63 -7.70 -13.66
N GLN A 73 -4.81 -8.75 -13.60
CA GLN A 73 -5.23 -10.11 -13.93
C GLN A 73 -6.37 -10.58 -13.03
N LEU A 74 -6.32 -10.27 -11.74
CA LEU A 74 -7.37 -10.59 -10.78
C LEU A 74 -8.66 -9.81 -11.09
N GLY A 75 -8.56 -8.54 -11.47
CA GLY A 75 -9.71 -7.70 -11.85
C GLY A 75 -10.36 -8.12 -13.18
N ALA A 76 -9.61 -8.79 -14.06
CA ALA A 76 -10.12 -9.36 -15.30
C ALA A 76 -10.75 -10.75 -15.13
N SER A 77 -10.65 -11.36 -13.94
CA SER A 77 -11.21 -12.68 -13.69
C SER A 77 -12.76 -12.64 -13.67
N PRO A 78 -13.44 -13.57 -14.36
CA PRO A 78 -14.89 -13.67 -14.32
C PRO A 78 -15.42 -14.30 -13.02
N ALA A 79 -14.56 -14.83 -12.16
CA ALA A 79 -14.96 -15.50 -10.92
C ALA A 79 -15.45 -14.47 -9.87
N PRO A 80 -16.64 -14.64 -9.26
CA PRO A 80 -17.18 -13.68 -8.29
C PRO A 80 -16.32 -13.50 -7.04
N GLU A 81 -15.66 -14.57 -6.59
CA GLU A 81 -14.74 -14.57 -5.45
C GLU A 81 -13.48 -13.72 -5.70
N ASP A 82 -12.95 -13.78 -6.92
CA ASP A 82 -11.83 -12.96 -7.37
C ASP A 82 -12.22 -11.48 -7.39
N ALA A 83 -13.43 -11.16 -7.86
CA ALA A 83 -13.93 -9.79 -7.90
C ALA A 83 -14.07 -9.18 -6.49
N ARG A 84 -14.50 -9.97 -5.50
CA ARG A 84 -14.56 -9.52 -4.09
C ARG A 84 -13.15 -9.28 -3.55
N PHE A 85 -12.25 -10.25 -3.72
CA PHE A 85 -10.88 -10.13 -3.22
C PHE A 85 -10.13 -8.97 -3.89
N TYR A 86 -10.30 -8.79 -5.19
CA TYR A 86 -9.76 -7.68 -5.97
C TYR A 86 -10.14 -6.32 -5.38
N ARG A 87 -11.41 -6.09 -5.04
CA ARG A 87 -11.86 -4.83 -4.43
C ARG A 87 -11.20 -4.58 -3.08
N LEU A 88 -11.11 -5.62 -2.24
CA LEU A 88 -10.45 -5.52 -0.94
C LEU A 88 -8.97 -5.17 -1.10
N LEU A 89 -8.29 -5.86 -2.03
CA LEU A 89 -6.89 -5.66 -2.36
C LEU A 89 -6.61 -4.27 -2.93
N GLN A 90 -7.45 -3.77 -3.85
CA GLN A 90 -7.33 -2.41 -4.39
C GLN A 90 -7.50 -1.35 -3.30
N ASN A 91 -8.50 -1.50 -2.43
CA ASN A 91 -8.70 -0.57 -1.33
C ASN A 91 -7.50 -0.57 -0.38
N ALA A 92 -6.92 -1.75 -0.10
CA ALA A 92 -5.72 -1.86 0.71
C ALA A 92 -4.50 -1.21 0.03
N LYS A 93 -4.32 -1.44 -1.27
CA LYS A 93 -3.23 -0.83 -2.05
C LYS A 93 -3.35 0.70 -2.09
N GLN A 94 -4.53 1.23 -2.35
CA GLN A 94 -4.76 2.68 -2.40
C GLN A 94 -4.38 3.38 -1.08
N ARG A 95 -4.64 2.74 0.06
CA ARG A 95 -4.20 3.27 1.37
C ARG A 95 -2.68 3.29 1.49
N LEU A 96 -2.00 2.23 1.06
CA LEU A 96 -0.54 2.18 1.05
C LEU A 96 0.08 3.19 0.06
N ASP A 97 -0.54 3.37 -1.11
CA ASP A 97 -0.13 4.37 -2.10
C ASP A 97 -0.25 5.81 -1.52
N LEU A 98 -1.32 6.09 -0.77
CA LEU A 98 -1.50 7.36 -0.08
C LEU A 98 -0.41 7.62 0.97
N ILE A 99 0.00 6.58 1.72
CA ILE A 99 1.10 6.68 2.68
C ILE A 99 2.40 7.06 1.96
N LEU A 100 2.72 6.43 0.83
CA LEU A 100 3.90 6.80 0.05
C LEU A 100 3.83 8.24 -0.48
N ALA A 101 2.66 8.69 -0.94
CA ALA A 101 2.46 10.07 -1.38
C ALA A 101 2.72 11.07 -0.23
N LEU A 102 2.25 10.78 0.99
CA LEU A 102 2.51 11.61 2.17
C LEU A 102 4.00 11.63 2.56
N ILE A 103 4.71 10.52 2.39
CA ILE A 103 6.17 10.47 2.59
C ILE A 103 6.88 11.35 1.55
N GLN A 104 6.42 11.35 0.30
CA GLN A 104 6.95 12.21 -0.75
C GLN A 104 6.70 13.69 -0.46
N GLU A 105 5.51 14.06 0.01
CA GLU A 105 5.20 15.42 0.48
C GLU A 105 6.17 15.85 1.61
N LEU A 106 6.41 14.97 2.60
CA LEU A 106 7.34 15.24 3.71
C LEU A 106 8.79 15.45 3.26
N ASN A 107 9.25 14.69 2.27
CA ASN A 107 10.58 14.87 1.71
C ASN A 107 10.73 16.22 1.01
N GLN A 108 9.67 16.70 0.34
CA GLN A 108 9.70 18.00 -0.33
C GLN A 108 9.76 19.16 0.68
N GLU A 109 9.03 19.07 1.81
CA GLU A 109 9.10 20.07 2.89
C GLU A 109 10.46 20.09 3.59
N SER A 110 11.15 18.95 3.70
CA SER A 110 12.44 18.85 4.41
C SER A 110 13.63 19.40 3.61
N ASN A 111 13.45 19.64 2.31
CA ASN A 111 14.48 20.17 1.40
C ASN A 111 14.27 21.68 1.07
N GLN A 112 13.33 22.35 1.74
CA GLN A 112 13.10 23.80 1.69
C GLN A 112 13.69 24.48 2.93
#